data_AF-A0A934RU24-F1
#
_entry.id   AF-A0A934RU24-F1
#
_cell.length_a   1.000
_cell.length_b   1.000
_cell.length_c   1.000
_cell.angle_alpha   90.00
_cell.angle_beta   90.00
_cell.angle_gamma   90.00
#
_symmetry.space_group_name_H-M   'P 1'
#
loop_
_entity.id
_entity.type
_entity.pdbx_description
1 polymer ?
#
loop_
_entity_poly.entity_id
_entity_poly.type
_entity_poly.pdbx_seq_one_letter_code
_entity_poly.pdbx_strand_id
1 'polypeptide(L)'
;MNATTDYTARRAELKERYRIPDAWRDLGYEDQPAKSCRCPWRDDRKPSFSVYDDGRAFKDFSTDESGDVISFARLALGVSFKEAVRWCEERAGIRCQGDYPARPLPLPPRRPSPEKPRKELKLPELDEGRPEDLAALARVRGLARHAIKPAIQIGVLRFGQVCGKRSWILLDDSGLVAEARRLDGKPFDAFKRLPERKAHTLAGSRKDWPLGLTMGTMELEGETVAKFRHDTTILLVEGGPDYLAALDFMGRDLSKKGLQPVAMLGKSNRITSEALDVMAGRRVRIYPHTDGMEAAAGWAAQLAGVGCKVDGFRFDGLTRKDGQPVTDLNDLLLADEASREAWKGVLP
;
A
#
# COMPACT_ATOMS: atom_id res chain seq x y z
N MET A 1 -40.89 -44.96 -7.85
CA MET A 1 -40.57 -43.58 -7.47
C MET A 1 -39.08 -43.38 -7.74
N ASN A 2 -38.71 -42.34 -8.50
CA ASN A 2 -37.36 -42.17 -9.07
C ASN A 2 -36.33 -41.77 -8.02
N ALA A 3 -35.20 -42.47 -7.95
CA ALA A 3 -34.08 -42.23 -7.02
C ALA A 3 -33.52 -40.78 -7.06
N THR A 4 -33.70 -40.07 -8.18
CA THR A 4 -33.27 -38.67 -8.35
C THR A 4 -34.12 -37.68 -7.53
N THR A 5 -35.40 -37.97 -7.32
CA THR A 5 -36.31 -37.14 -6.53
C THR A 5 -35.97 -37.20 -5.04
N ASP A 6 -35.57 -38.39 -4.57
CA ASP A 6 -35.15 -38.67 -3.20
C ASP A 6 -33.83 -37.95 -2.85
N TYR A 7 -32.86 -37.98 -3.76
CA TYR A 7 -31.56 -37.31 -3.56
C TYR A 7 -31.67 -35.78 -3.41
N THR A 8 -32.55 -35.16 -4.20
CA THR A 8 -32.73 -33.70 -4.18
C THR A 8 -33.44 -33.24 -2.90
N ALA A 9 -34.48 -33.97 -2.49
CA ALA A 9 -35.21 -33.70 -1.25
C ALA A 9 -34.31 -33.89 -0.03
N ARG A 10 -33.55 -34.99 0.03
CA ARG A 10 -32.58 -35.27 1.11
C ARG A 10 -31.53 -34.16 1.24
N ARG A 11 -31.02 -33.63 0.12
CA ARG A 11 -30.07 -32.51 0.14
C ARG A 11 -30.70 -31.20 0.61
N ALA A 12 -31.98 -30.96 0.31
CA ALA A 12 -32.68 -29.78 0.82
C ALA A 12 -32.87 -29.88 2.34
N GLU A 13 -33.28 -31.06 2.84
CA GLU A 13 -33.42 -31.33 4.27
C GLU A 13 -32.08 -31.17 5.01
N LEU A 14 -30.99 -31.69 4.45
CA LEU A 14 -29.65 -31.53 5.02
C LEU A 14 -29.29 -30.04 5.22
N LYS A 15 -29.52 -29.21 4.20
CA LYS A 15 -29.22 -27.77 4.24
C LYS A 15 -30.12 -26.99 5.20
N GLU A 16 -31.28 -27.54 5.56
CA GLU A 16 -32.16 -26.94 6.57
C GLU A 16 -31.68 -27.25 7.99
N ARG A 17 -31.23 -28.49 8.22
CA ARG A 17 -30.80 -28.98 9.53
C ARG A 17 -29.38 -28.59 9.92
N TYR A 18 -28.52 -28.35 8.94
CA TYR A 18 -27.10 -28.16 9.18
C TYR A 18 -26.60 -26.96 8.36
N ARG A 19 -26.20 -25.90 9.06
CA ARG A 19 -25.86 -24.61 8.45
C ARG A 19 -24.37 -24.33 8.55
N ILE A 20 -23.92 -23.26 7.87
CA ILE A 20 -22.50 -22.86 7.88
C ILE A 20 -21.99 -22.61 9.30
N PRO A 21 -22.74 -21.99 10.24
CA PRO A 21 -22.27 -21.85 11.62
C PRO A 21 -22.03 -23.17 12.36
N ASP A 22 -22.79 -24.22 12.05
CA ASP A 22 -22.58 -25.55 12.62
C ASP A 22 -21.32 -26.19 12.04
N ALA A 23 -21.16 -26.14 10.72
CA ALA A 23 -19.95 -26.60 10.06
C ALA A 23 -18.70 -25.85 10.53
N TRP A 24 -18.81 -24.55 10.76
CA TRP A 24 -17.74 -23.71 11.27
C TRP A 24 -17.29 -24.14 12.66
N ARG A 25 -18.25 -24.41 13.56
CA ARG A 25 -18.01 -24.91 14.93
C ARG A 25 -17.37 -26.30 14.90
N ASP A 26 -17.91 -27.20 14.09
CA ASP A 26 -17.47 -28.60 14.03
C ASP A 26 -16.10 -28.78 13.36
N LEU A 27 -15.63 -27.77 12.62
CA LEU A 27 -14.26 -27.70 12.09
C LEU A 27 -13.27 -27.07 13.08
N GLY A 28 -13.73 -26.55 14.22
CA GLY A 28 -12.86 -26.02 15.27
C GLY A 28 -12.23 -24.66 14.95
N TYR A 29 -12.86 -23.85 14.09
CA TYR A 29 -12.41 -22.48 13.86
C TYR A 29 -12.74 -21.61 15.08
N GLU A 30 -11.75 -20.89 15.62
CA GLU A 30 -11.87 -20.08 16.84
C GLU A 30 -12.78 -18.85 16.66
N ASP A 31 -12.77 -18.26 15.47
CA ASP A 31 -13.59 -17.10 15.13
C ASP A 31 -15.05 -17.49 14.90
N GLN A 32 -15.95 -16.50 14.86
CA GLN A 32 -17.36 -16.72 14.53
C GLN A 32 -17.69 -16.28 13.09
N PRO A 33 -18.60 -17.01 12.40
CA PRO A 33 -19.13 -16.56 11.12
C PRO A 33 -19.94 -15.28 11.30
N ALA A 34 -19.74 -14.32 10.40
CA ALA A 34 -20.49 -13.07 10.39
C ALA A 34 -20.70 -12.55 8.96
N LYS A 35 -21.52 -11.51 8.82
CA LYS A 35 -21.67 -10.79 7.54
C LYS A 35 -20.36 -10.17 7.05
N SER A 36 -19.38 -10.00 7.93
CA SER A 36 -18.00 -9.64 7.59
C SER A 36 -17.06 -10.31 8.60
N CYS A 37 -16.30 -11.29 8.14
CA CYS A 37 -15.30 -12.02 8.92
C CYS A 37 -14.10 -12.41 8.04
N ARG A 38 -13.07 -12.97 8.66
CA ARG A 38 -11.91 -13.50 7.92
C ARG A 38 -12.24 -14.86 7.32
N CYS A 39 -11.66 -15.16 6.16
CA CYS A 39 -11.77 -16.49 5.57
C CYS A 39 -11.05 -17.54 6.45
N PRO A 40 -11.70 -18.65 6.83
CA PRO A 40 -11.13 -19.61 7.79
C PRO A 40 -9.91 -20.39 7.25
N TRP A 41 -9.89 -20.68 5.95
CA TRP A 41 -8.90 -21.53 5.30
C TRP A 41 -7.89 -20.76 4.44
N ARG A 42 -7.90 -19.42 4.50
CA ARG A 42 -6.98 -18.54 3.76
C ARG A 42 -6.24 -17.61 4.73
N ASP A 43 -5.03 -17.21 4.38
CA ASP A 43 -4.34 -16.12 5.10
C ASP A 43 -5.01 -14.77 4.76
N ASP A 44 -6.14 -14.53 5.42
CA ASP A 44 -6.99 -13.36 5.19
C ASP A 44 -6.65 -12.24 6.17
N ARG A 45 -5.82 -11.30 5.72
CA ARG A 45 -5.35 -10.17 6.54
C ARG A 45 -6.44 -9.13 6.82
N LYS A 46 -7.42 -9.01 5.93
CA LYS A 46 -8.57 -8.10 6.04
C LYS A 46 -9.86 -8.91 5.86
N PRO A 47 -10.90 -8.73 6.69
CA PRO A 47 -12.15 -9.47 6.54
C PRO A 47 -12.69 -9.39 5.11
N SER A 48 -12.69 -10.52 4.39
CA SER A 48 -13.27 -10.60 3.05
C SER A 48 -14.24 -11.75 2.87
N PHE A 49 -14.60 -12.43 3.95
CA PHE A 49 -15.56 -13.53 3.96
C PHE A 49 -16.88 -13.05 4.58
N SER A 50 -18.00 -13.49 4.02
CA SER A 50 -19.32 -13.14 4.51
C SER A 50 -20.19 -14.37 4.57
N VAL A 51 -20.78 -14.63 5.73
CA VAL A 51 -21.86 -15.61 5.92
C VAL A 51 -23.16 -14.84 6.07
N TYR A 52 -24.15 -15.18 5.25
CA TYR A 52 -25.43 -14.48 5.15
C TYR A 52 -26.59 -15.46 4.99
N ASP A 53 -27.79 -14.92 4.81
CA ASP A 53 -29.03 -15.70 4.69
C ASP A 53 -29.21 -16.68 5.87
N ASP A 54 -29.08 -16.15 7.09
CA ASP A 54 -29.22 -16.91 8.33
C ASP A 54 -28.30 -18.16 8.41
N GLY A 55 -27.10 -18.05 7.84
CA GLY A 55 -26.10 -19.12 7.84
C GLY A 55 -26.23 -20.13 6.70
N ARG A 56 -27.12 -19.89 5.73
CA ARG A 56 -27.34 -20.79 4.59
C ARG A 56 -26.33 -20.61 3.47
N ALA A 57 -25.76 -19.41 3.34
CA ALA A 57 -24.87 -19.07 2.24
C ALA A 57 -23.62 -18.30 2.69
N PHE A 58 -22.54 -18.45 1.92
CA PHE A 58 -21.33 -17.63 2.07
C PHE A 58 -20.85 -17.05 0.74
N LYS A 59 -20.06 -15.98 0.85
CA LYS A 59 -19.27 -15.38 -0.24
C LYS A 59 -17.89 -14.99 0.28
N ASP A 60 -16.83 -15.41 -0.43
CA ASP A 60 -15.49 -14.84 -0.30
C ASP A 60 -15.29 -13.80 -1.40
N PHE A 61 -15.16 -12.53 -1.02
CA PHE A 61 -14.94 -11.41 -1.96
C PHE A 61 -13.51 -11.35 -2.51
N SER A 62 -12.59 -12.19 -2.02
CA SER A 62 -11.21 -12.26 -2.51
C SER A 62 -11.02 -13.28 -3.62
N THR A 63 -11.68 -14.44 -3.55
CA THR A 63 -11.58 -15.54 -4.54
C THR A 63 -12.82 -15.66 -5.41
N ASP A 64 -13.88 -14.90 -5.11
CA ASP A 64 -15.21 -15.01 -5.73
C ASP A 64 -15.94 -16.34 -5.43
N GLU A 65 -15.38 -17.18 -4.55
CA GLU A 65 -16.00 -18.43 -4.11
C GLU A 65 -17.29 -18.16 -3.32
N SER A 66 -18.33 -18.93 -3.59
CA SER A 66 -19.61 -18.86 -2.87
C SER A 66 -20.33 -20.19 -2.88
N GLY A 67 -21.26 -20.34 -1.95
CA GLY A 67 -22.17 -21.47 -1.95
C GLY A 67 -22.86 -21.68 -0.61
N ASP A 68 -23.37 -22.89 -0.43
CA ASP A 68 -24.03 -23.32 0.79
C ASP A 68 -23.07 -24.07 1.74
N VAL A 69 -23.62 -24.66 2.81
CA VAL A 69 -22.87 -25.47 3.79
C VAL A 69 -22.05 -26.60 3.16
N ILE A 70 -22.50 -27.20 2.05
CA ILE A 70 -21.80 -28.31 1.38
C ILE A 70 -20.61 -27.74 0.62
N SER A 71 -20.79 -26.62 -0.09
CA SER A 71 -19.69 -25.89 -0.72
C SER A 71 -18.67 -25.42 0.32
N PHE A 72 -19.13 -24.96 1.48
CA PHE A 72 -18.28 -24.54 2.60
C PHE A 72 -17.41 -25.71 3.10
N ALA A 73 -18.02 -26.85 3.44
CA ALA A 73 -17.31 -28.04 3.88
C ALA A 73 -16.31 -28.53 2.83
N ARG A 74 -16.71 -28.51 1.54
CA ARG A 74 -15.84 -28.88 0.42
C ARG A 74 -14.58 -28.02 0.36
N LEU A 75 -14.72 -26.70 0.48
CA LEU A 75 -13.59 -25.77 0.44
C LEU A 75 -12.72 -25.85 1.68
N ALA A 76 -13.34 -25.91 2.85
CA ALA A 76 -12.66 -25.97 4.15
C ALA A 76 -11.82 -27.24 4.31
N LEU A 77 -12.34 -28.39 3.88
CA LEU A 77 -11.67 -29.69 4.00
C LEU A 77 -10.82 -30.04 2.78
N GLY A 78 -11.01 -29.36 1.64
CA GLY A 78 -10.31 -29.69 0.40
C GLY A 78 -10.70 -31.05 -0.21
N VAL A 79 -11.96 -31.47 -0.02
CA VAL A 79 -12.45 -32.79 -0.45
C VAL A 79 -13.37 -32.71 -1.67
N SER A 80 -13.73 -33.86 -2.24
CA SER A 80 -14.71 -33.92 -3.32
C SER A 80 -16.12 -33.53 -2.84
N PHE A 81 -17.01 -33.19 -3.78
CA PHE A 81 -18.40 -32.88 -3.46
C PHE A 81 -19.10 -34.03 -2.72
N LYS A 82 -18.85 -35.29 -3.12
CA LYS A 82 -19.45 -36.47 -2.50
C LYS A 82 -18.99 -36.65 -1.05
N GLU A 83 -17.71 -36.42 -0.78
CA GLU A 83 -17.14 -36.46 0.57
C GLU A 83 -17.68 -35.32 1.44
N ALA A 84 -17.84 -34.10 0.89
CA ALA A 84 -18.41 -32.98 1.61
C ALA A 84 -19.89 -33.22 1.99
N VAL A 85 -20.70 -33.77 1.08
CA VAL A 85 -22.08 -34.17 1.39
C VAL A 85 -22.09 -35.17 2.55
N ARG A 86 -21.27 -36.21 2.45
CA ARG A 86 -21.19 -37.25 3.49
C ARG A 86 -20.77 -36.67 4.84
N TRP A 87 -19.77 -35.80 4.86
CA TRP A 87 -19.30 -35.14 6.08
C TRP A 87 -20.39 -34.30 6.75
N CYS A 88 -21.21 -33.59 5.97
CA CYS A 88 -22.36 -32.85 6.46
C CYS A 88 -23.48 -33.78 6.96
N GLU A 89 -23.79 -34.86 6.24
CA GLU A 89 -24.83 -35.82 6.62
C GLU A 89 -24.53 -36.51 7.95
N GLU A 90 -23.28 -36.92 8.15
CA GLU A 90 -22.80 -37.53 9.40
C GLU A 90 -23.03 -36.60 10.61
N ARG A 91 -22.74 -35.29 10.46
CA ARG A 91 -22.91 -34.29 11.53
C ARG A 91 -24.35 -33.83 11.72
N ALA A 92 -25.15 -33.84 10.65
CA ALA A 92 -26.58 -33.58 10.71
C ALA A 92 -27.40 -34.76 11.27
N GLY A 93 -26.76 -35.91 11.54
CA GLY A 93 -27.44 -37.12 12.02
C GLY A 93 -28.34 -37.79 10.97
N ILE A 94 -28.13 -37.48 9.68
CA ILE A 94 -28.90 -38.06 8.57
C ILE A 94 -28.20 -39.37 8.16
N ARG A 95 -28.77 -40.52 8.55
CA ARG A 95 -28.16 -41.83 8.30
C ARG A 95 -27.89 -42.05 6.81
N CYS A 96 -26.62 -42.21 6.44
CA CYS A 96 -26.22 -42.78 5.16
C CYS A 96 -26.37 -44.31 5.24
N GLN A 97 -26.92 -44.94 4.21
CA GLN A 97 -26.77 -46.38 4.04
C GLN A 97 -25.32 -46.66 3.63
N GLY A 98 -24.55 -47.26 4.53
CA GLY A 98 -23.18 -47.70 4.27
C GLY A 98 -22.27 -47.51 5.48
N ASP A 99 -21.93 -48.60 6.15
CA ASP A 99 -20.92 -48.67 7.21
C ASP A 99 -19.54 -48.35 6.62
N TYR A 100 -19.13 -47.10 6.76
CA TYR A 100 -17.75 -46.70 6.51
C TYR A 100 -17.23 -45.97 7.75
N PRO A 101 -16.04 -46.34 8.26
CA PRO A 101 -15.50 -45.75 9.47
C PRO A 101 -15.35 -44.23 9.31
N ALA A 102 -15.80 -43.49 10.32
CA ALA A 102 -15.60 -42.05 10.43
C ALA A 102 -14.10 -41.78 10.58
N ARG A 103 -13.44 -41.36 9.51
CA ARG A 103 -12.06 -40.90 9.60
C ARG A 103 -12.08 -39.40 9.90
N PRO A 104 -11.37 -38.93 10.95
CA PRO A 104 -11.13 -37.50 11.13
C PRO A 104 -10.39 -36.98 9.90
N LEU A 105 -10.98 -36.01 9.20
CA LEU A 105 -10.30 -35.30 8.13
C LEU A 105 -9.51 -34.15 8.75
N PRO A 106 -8.17 -34.14 8.66
CA PRO A 106 -7.39 -33.01 9.14
C PRO A 106 -7.70 -31.78 8.29
N LEU A 107 -7.70 -30.60 8.91
CA LEU A 107 -7.80 -29.35 8.16
C LEU A 107 -6.56 -29.20 7.26
N PRO A 108 -6.74 -28.84 5.97
CA PRO A 108 -5.62 -28.50 5.11
C PRO A 108 -4.91 -27.24 5.62
N PRO A 109 -3.62 -27.04 5.27
CA PRO A 109 -2.92 -25.79 5.56
C PRO A 109 -3.63 -24.60 4.91
N ARG A 110 -3.53 -23.43 5.55
CA ARG A 110 -4.12 -22.20 5.00
C ARG A 110 -3.55 -21.88 3.63
N ARG A 111 -4.42 -21.54 2.69
CA ARG A 111 -4.03 -21.12 1.34
C ARG A 111 -3.54 -19.67 1.36
N PRO A 112 -2.56 -19.31 0.53
CA PRO A 112 -2.21 -17.91 0.32
C PRO A 112 -3.40 -17.17 -0.29
N SER A 113 -3.49 -15.87 0.00
CA SER A 113 -4.48 -15.03 -0.67
C SER A 113 -4.17 -14.91 -2.16
N PRO A 114 -5.17 -14.99 -3.06
CA PRO A 114 -4.93 -14.78 -4.48
C PRO A 114 -4.37 -13.37 -4.68
N GLU A 115 -3.32 -13.26 -5.49
CA GLU A 115 -2.82 -11.96 -5.92
C GLU A 115 -3.88 -11.30 -6.81
N LYS A 116 -4.45 -10.20 -6.35
CA LYS A 116 -5.35 -9.41 -7.19
C LYS A 116 -4.55 -8.86 -8.37
N PRO A 117 -5.04 -8.96 -9.61
CA PRO A 117 -4.36 -8.41 -10.77
C PRO A 117 -4.06 -6.93 -10.53
N ARG A 118 -2.77 -6.58 -10.55
CA ARG A 118 -2.30 -5.22 -10.31
C ARG A 118 -2.80 -4.34 -11.47
N LYS A 119 -3.43 -3.21 -11.15
CA LYS A 119 -3.92 -2.26 -12.16
C LYS A 119 -2.75 -1.48 -12.73
N GLU A 120 -2.74 -1.29 -14.04
CA GLU A 120 -1.79 -0.41 -14.71
C GLU A 120 -1.98 1.04 -14.27
N LEU A 121 -0.86 1.76 -14.08
CA LEU A 121 -0.85 3.16 -13.72
C LEU A 121 -1.39 4.01 -14.87
N LYS A 122 -2.39 4.84 -14.57
CA LYS A 122 -3.00 5.76 -15.53
C LYS A 122 -2.54 7.18 -15.27
N LEU A 123 -1.70 7.69 -16.17
CA LEU A 123 -1.22 9.06 -16.15
C LEU A 123 -2.13 9.96 -17.01
N PRO A 124 -2.38 11.22 -16.59
CA PRO A 124 -2.95 12.23 -17.48
C PRO A 124 -1.92 12.63 -18.54
N GLU A 125 -2.28 13.54 -19.45
CA GLU A 125 -1.30 14.25 -20.26
C GLU A 125 -0.34 15.02 -19.33
N LEU A 126 0.96 14.84 -19.55
CA LEU A 126 2.03 15.40 -18.74
C LEU A 126 2.88 16.36 -19.56
N ASP A 127 3.30 17.44 -18.93
CA ASP A 127 4.26 18.39 -19.46
C ASP A 127 5.32 18.76 -18.39
N GLU A 128 6.34 19.50 -18.79
CA GLU A 128 7.47 19.90 -17.94
C GLU A 128 7.17 21.13 -17.06
N GLY A 129 5.99 21.72 -17.18
CA GLY A 129 5.58 22.93 -16.47
C GLY A 129 5.99 24.20 -17.20
N ARG A 130 5.13 25.22 -17.08
CA ARG A 130 5.43 26.58 -17.57
C ARG A 130 6.27 27.34 -16.55
N PRO A 131 7.01 28.40 -16.93
CA PRO A 131 7.75 29.22 -15.98
C PRO A 131 6.90 29.72 -14.79
N GLU A 132 5.61 29.99 -15.03
CA GLU A 132 4.64 30.39 -13.99
C GLU A 132 4.31 29.23 -13.06
N ASP A 133 4.23 28.00 -13.58
CA ASP A 133 4.00 26.79 -12.76
C ASP A 133 5.18 26.56 -11.81
N LEU A 134 6.40 26.66 -12.33
CA LEU A 134 7.63 26.52 -11.54
C LEU A 134 7.70 27.59 -10.44
N ALA A 135 7.37 28.85 -10.79
CA ALA A 135 7.34 29.95 -9.83
C ALA A 135 6.24 29.76 -8.77
N ALA A 136 5.06 29.27 -9.16
CA ALA A 136 3.96 28.98 -8.24
C ALA A 136 4.33 27.85 -7.27
N LEU A 137 4.91 26.75 -7.76
CA LEU A 137 5.37 25.64 -6.93
C LEU A 137 6.45 26.08 -5.95
N ALA A 138 7.46 26.83 -6.43
CA ALA A 138 8.52 27.38 -5.59
C ALA A 138 7.96 28.22 -4.44
N ARG A 139 7.04 29.15 -4.76
CA ARG A 139 6.41 30.04 -3.79
C ARG A 139 5.56 29.29 -2.77
N VAL A 140 4.70 28.37 -3.22
CA VAL A 140 3.77 27.63 -2.34
C VAL A 140 4.51 26.69 -1.40
N ARG A 141 5.66 26.16 -1.80
CA ARG A 141 6.43 25.16 -1.04
C ARG A 141 7.72 25.67 -0.41
N GLY A 142 8.04 26.95 -0.57
CA GLY A 142 9.30 27.52 -0.07
C GLY A 142 10.55 26.93 -0.74
N LEU A 143 10.42 26.35 -1.93
CA LEU A 143 11.53 25.73 -2.66
C LEU A 143 12.35 26.79 -3.39
N ALA A 144 13.66 26.58 -3.49
CA ALA A 144 14.49 27.33 -4.40
C ALA A 144 14.21 26.92 -5.85
N ARG A 145 14.22 27.89 -6.78
CA ARG A 145 13.95 27.62 -8.20
C ARG A 145 14.92 26.60 -8.81
N HIS A 146 16.15 26.55 -8.31
CA HIS A 146 17.18 25.60 -8.77
C HIS A 146 16.90 24.16 -8.35
N ALA A 147 16.00 23.89 -7.38
CA ALA A 147 15.62 22.53 -6.97
C ALA A 147 14.56 21.90 -7.90
N ILE A 148 13.74 22.73 -8.54
CA ILE A 148 12.60 22.27 -9.35
C ILE A 148 13.07 21.77 -10.72
N LYS A 149 14.01 22.48 -11.37
CA LYS A 149 14.51 22.09 -12.70
C LYS A 149 15.17 20.70 -12.70
N PRO A 150 16.08 20.36 -11.77
CA PRO A 150 16.62 19.00 -11.65
C PRO A 150 15.53 17.96 -11.46
N ALA A 151 14.50 18.23 -10.64
CA ALA A 151 13.39 17.29 -10.47
C ALA A 151 12.66 16.99 -11.79
N ILE A 152 12.50 17.98 -12.66
CA ILE A 152 11.93 17.80 -14.01
C ILE A 152 12.92 17.02 -14.89
N GLN A 153 14.19 17.40 -14.91
CA GLN A 153 15.23 16.77 -15.73
C GLN A 153 15.41 15.29 -15.41
N ILE A 154 15.43 14.92 -14.12
CA ILE A 154 15.54 13.51 -13.70
C ILE A 154 14.24 12.74 -13.92
N GLY A 155 13.16 13.39 -14.36
CA GLY A 155 11.88 12.74 -14.70
C GLY A 155 10.93 12.56 -13.52
N VAL A 156 11.32 12.94 -12.29
CA VAL A 156 10.51 12.68 -11.10
C VAL A 156 9.34 13.65 -10.95
N LEU A 157 9.45 14.85 -11.53
CA LEU A 157 8.44 15.90 -11.45
C LEU A 157 7.88 16.22 -12.84
N ARG A 158 6.54 16.17 -12.96
CA ARG A 158 5.79 16.63 -14.13
C ARG A 158 4.60 17.47 -13.71
N PHE A 159 3.98 18.14 -14.67
CA PHE A 159 2.76 18.90 -14.45
C PHE A 159 1.64 18.39 -15.37
N GLY A 160 0.40 18.53 -14.93
CA GLY A 160 -0.76 18.04 -15.68
C GLY A 160 -2.08 18.51 -15.08
N GLN A 161 -3.18 18.08 -15.68
CA GLN A 161 -4.52 18.30 -15.14
C GLN A 161 -5.01 17.07 -14.38
N VAL A 162 -5.35 17.26 -13.11
CA VAL A 162 -5.91 16.22 -12.25
C VAL A 162 -7.20 16.75 -11.64
N CYS A 163 -8.31 16.02 -11.80
CA CYS A 163 -9.64 16.47 -11.36
C CYS A 163 -9.98 17.90 -11.84
N GLY A 164 -9.58 18.27 -13.06
CA GLY A 164 -9.80 19.60 -13.64
C GLY A 164 -8.97 20.72 -12.99
N LYS A 165 -7.95 20.39 -12.19
CA LYS A 165 -7.05 21.36 -11.53
C LYS A 165 -5.62 21.16 -12.02
N ARG A 166 -4.94 22.27 -12.33
CA ARG A 166 -3.51 22.26 -12.63
C ARG A 166 -2.75 21.76 -11.41
N SER A 167 -1.93 20.73 -11.61
CA SER A 167 -1.29 19.99 -10.53
C SER A 167 0.16 19.68 -10.89
N TRP A 168 1.00 19.62 -9.87
CA TRP A 168 2.31 19.00 -9.98
C TRP A 168 2.18 17.54 -9.54
N ILE A 169 2.89 16.66 -10.25
CA ILE A 169 2.74 15.22 -10.17
C ILE A 169 4.13 14.65 -9.98
N LEU A 170 4.30 13.89 -8.90
CA LEU A 170 5.49 13.08 -8.71
C LEU A 170 5.25 11.67 -9.25
N LEU A 171 6.24 11.14 -9.94
CA LEU A 171 6.31 9.80 -10.50
C LEU A 171 7.78 9.38 -10.59
N ASP A 172 8.07 8.14 -10.95
CA ASP A 172 9.44 7.70 -11.23
C ASP A 172 9.48 6.75 -12.43
N ASP A 173 10.69 6.27 -12.78
CA ASP A 173 10.88 5.41 -13.95
C ASP A 173 10.34 3.98 -13.73
N SER A 174 9.86 3.63 -12.53
CA SER A 174 9.23 2.34 -12.27
C SER A 174 7.87 2.21 -12.95
N GLY A 175 7.18 3.33 -13.19
CA GLY A 175 5.80 3.35 -13.66
C GLY A 175 4.79 2.78 -12.64
N LEU A 176 5.19 2.58 -11.37
CA LEU A 176 4.34 1.96 -10.35
C LEU A 176 3.58 2.96 -9.49
N VAL A 177 4.08 4.19 -9.34
CA VAL A 177 3.50 5.17 -8.43
C VAL A 177 3.44 6.56 -9.04
N ALA A 178 2.31 7.24 -8.88
CA ALA A 178 2.22 8.67 -9.12
C ALA A 178 1.25 9.36 -8.15
N GLU A 179 1.65 10.51 -7.64
CA GLU A 179 0.82 11.32 -6.74
C GLU A 179 0.84 12.79 -7.13
N ALA A 180 -0.36 13.35 -7.24
CA ALA A 180 -0.58 14.72 -7.64
C ALA A 180 -0.94 15.60 -6.43
N ARG A 181 -0.52 16.86 -6.50
CA ARG A 181 -1.00 17.93 -5.62
C ARG A 181 -1.34 19.16 -6.45
N ARG A 182 -2.38 19.87 -6.05
CA ARG A 182 -2.78 21.09 -6.76
C ARG A 182 -1.66 22.12 -6.68
N LEU A 183 -1.45 22.80 -7.79
CA LEU A 183 -0.43 23.84 -7.90
C LEU A 183 -0.74 25.07 -7.05
N ASP A 184 -2.02 25.36 -6.83
CA ASP A 184 -2.49 26.44 -5.97
C ASP A 184 -2.39 26.15 -4.46
N GLY A 185 -1.88 24.97 -4.08
CA GLY A 185 -1.69 24.56 -2.70
C GLY A 185 -2.96 24.11 -1.97
N LYS A 186 -4.14 24.24 -2.59
CA LYS A 186 -5.42 23.84 -1.98
C LYS A 186 -5.60 22.32 -2.03
N PRO A 187 -6.43 21.73 -1.15
CA PRO A 187 -6.81 20.33 -1.28
C PRO A 187 -7.67 20.08 -2.53
N PHE A 188 -7.70 18.85 -3.03
CA PHE A 188 -8.69 18.44 -4.01
C PHE A 188 -10.04 18.23 -3.34
N ASP A 189 -11.09 18.75 -3.97
CA ASP A 189 -12.46 18.61 -3.51
C ASP A 189 -12.88 17.13 -3.48
N ALA A 190 -13.87 16.81 -2.64
CA ALA A 190 -14.45 15.47 -2.58
C ALA A 190 -14.99 15.07 -3.97
N PHE A 191 -14.75 13.82 -4.36
CA PHE A 191 -15.16 13.31 -5.67
C PHE A 191 -15.60 11.85 -5.59
N LYS A 192 -16.87 11.59 -5.91
CA LYS A 192 -17.51 10.27 -5.77
C LYS A 192 -17.36 9.75 -4.33
N ARG A 193 -16.64 8.64 -4.14
CA ARG A 193 -16.38 8.01 -2.82
C ARG A 193 -15.11 8.53 -2.15
N LEU A 194 -14.37 9.44 -2.78
CA LEU A 194 -13.13 9.99 -2.24
C LEU A 194 -13.44 11.27 -1.46
N PRO A 195 -12.99 11.40 -0.20
CA PRO A 195 -13.14 12.63 0.56
C PRO A 195 -12.23 13.74 -0.01
N GLU A 196 -12.38 14.93 0.57
CA GLU A 196 -11.38 16.00 0.40
C GLU A 196 -10.00 15.47 0.81
N ARG A 197 -8.98 15.85 0.06
CA ARG A 197 -7.62 15.29 0.21
C ARG A 197 -6.56 16.28 -0.22
N LYS A 198 -5.50 16.39 0.57
CA LYS A 198 -4.35 17.26 0.28
C LYS A 198 -3.52 16.76 -0.92
N ALA A 199 -3.56 15.46 -1.18
CA ALA A 199 -2.88 14.81 -2.30
C ALA A 199 -3.82 13.81 -2.99
N HIS A 200 -3.63 13.62 -4.28
CA HIS A 200 -4.41 12.69 -5.09
C HIS A 200 -3.49 11.66 -5.73
N THR A 201 -3.53 10.44 -5.22
CA THR A 201 -2.86 9.29 -5.82
C THR A 201 -3.56 8.89 -7.12
N LEU A 202 -2.81 8.79 -8.22
CA LEU A 202 -3.36 8.47 -9.54
C LEU A 202 -3.81 7.00 -9.62
N ALA A 203 -4.83 6.74 -10.44
CA ALA A 203 -5.41 5.42 -10.57
C ALA A 203 -4.36 4.39 -11.04
N GLY A 204 -4.29 3.25 -10.36
CA GLY A 204 -3.28 2.21 -10.62
C GLY A 204 -1.98 2.38 -9.84
N SER A 205 -1.77 3.49 -9.14
CA SER A 205 -0.57 3.68 -8.32
C SER A 205 -0.49 2.69 -7.16
N ARG A 206 0.74 2.29 -6.86
CA ARG A 206 1.16 1.39 -5.79
C ARG A 206 1.91 2.17 -4.71
N LYS A 207 1.19 2.60 -3.67
CA LYS A 207 1.78 3.41 -2.59
C LYS A 207 2.67 2.63 -1.62
N ASP A 208 2.70 1.30 -1.76
CA ASP A 208 3.64 0.40 -1.12
C ASP A 208 5.01 0.39 -1.81
N TRP A 209 5.09 0.89 -3.06
CA TRP A 209 6.34 1.17 -3.75
C TRP A 209 6.89 2.57 -3.38
N PRO A 210 8.14 2.69 -2.91
CA PRO A 210 8.73 3.99 -2.60
C PRO A 210 9.01 4.81 -3.86
N LEU A 211 8.43 6.00 -3.96
CA LEU A 211 8.65 6.92 -5.07
C LEU A 211 10.13 7.32 -5.14
N GLY A 212 10.70 7.29 -6.35
CA GLY A 212 12.05 7.75 -6.62
C GLY A 212 13.12 6.71 -6.31
N LEU A 213 12.73 5.48 -5.97
CA LEU A 213 13.64 4.37 -5.70
C LEU A 213 14.28 3.83 -6.98
N THR A 214 13.47 3.65 -8.02
CA THR A 214 13.94 3.23 -9.34
C THR A 214 14.00 4.42 -10.26
N MET A 215 15.23 4.82 -10.55
CA MET A 215 15.56 5.89 -11.47
C MET A 215 16.57 5.30 -12.45
N GLY A 216 16.24 5.35 -13.74
CA GLY A 216 17.04 4.81 -14.82
C GLY A 216 18.22 5.70 -15.17
N THR A 217 18.46 5.90 -16.45
CA THR A 217 19.52 6.75 -16.97
C THR A 217 18.99 8.07 -17.52
N MET A 218 19.86 9.06 -17.66
CA MET A 218 19.58 10.29 -18.39
C MET A 218 20.79 10.63 -19.28
N GLU A 219 20.54 11.45 -20.29
CA GLU A 219 21.61 12.04 -21.10
C GLU A 219 22.10 13.32 -20.44
N LEU A 220 23.41 13.40 -20.16
CA LEU A 220 24.07 14.59 -19.65
C LEU A 220 25.32 14.84 -20.48
N GLU A 221 25.38 16.01 -21.13
CA GLU A 221 26.54 16.44 -21.94
C GLU A 221 26.96 15.43 -23.04
N GLY A 222 26.01 14.64 -23.55
CA GLY A 222 26.26 13.62 -24.58
C GLY A 222 26.64 12.24 -24.04
N GLU A 223 26.59 12.04 -22.73
CA GLU A 223 26.83 10.75 -22.08
C GLU A 223 25.57 10.24 -21.36
N THR A 224 25.29 8.94 -21.52
CA THR A 224 24.26 8.23 -20.75
C THR A 224 24.79 7.95 -19.33
N VAL A 225 24.21 8.62 -18.33
CA VAL A 225 24.58 8.47 -16.93
C VAL A 225 23.41 7.95 -16.09
N ALA A 226 23.69 7.14 -15.07
CA ALA A 226 22.67 6.73 -14.11
C ALA A 226 22.17 7.95 -13.33
N LYS A 227 20.85 8.12 -13.23
CA LYS A 227 20.24 9.25 -12.49
C LYS A 227 20.65 9.23 -11.02
N PHE A 228 20.72 8.03 -10.45
CA PHE A 228 21.32 7.76 -9.14
C PHE A 228 22.14 6.47 -9.20
N ARG A 229 23.24 6.44 -8.45
CA ARG A 229 24.05 5.23 -8.30
C ARG A 229 23.39 4.25 -7.33
N HIS A 230 23.61 2.94 -7.55
CA HIS A 230 23.08 1.88 -6.69
C HIS A 230 23.61 1.94 -5.24
N ASP A 231 24.78 2.54 -5.02
CA ASP A 231 25.44 2.68 -3.71
C ASP A 231 25.12 4.01 -3.00
N THR A 232 24.18 4.81 -3.52
CA THR A 232 23.80 6.08 -2.88
C THR A 232 23.13 5.88 -1.52
N THR A 233 23.34 6.83 -0.60
CA THR A 233 22.58 6.92 0.65
C THR A 233 21.17 7.41 0.36
N ILE A 234 20.17 6.71 0.90
CA ILE A 234 18.77 7.02 0.69
C ILE A 234 18.29 8.05 1.71
N LEU A 235 17.63 9.09 1.24
CA LEU A 235 16.90 10.07 2.05
C LEU A 235 15.42 9.71 2.02
N LEU A 236 14.95 8.96 3.01
CA LEU A 236 13.58 8.44 3.06
C LEU A 236 12.64 9.43 3.74
N VAL A 237 11.69 9.99 2.99
CA VAL A 237 10.72 10.98 3.46
C VAL A 237 9.27 10.43 3.41
N GLU A 238 8.36 11.02 4.17
CA GLU A 238 6.94 10.58 4.23
C GLU A 238 6.05 11.24 3.15
N GLY A 239 6.39 12.45 2.70
CA GLY A 239 5.54 13.24 1.81
C GLY A 239 6.16 13.56 0.45
N GLY A 240 5.31 13.76 -0.55
CA GLY A 240 5.73 14.35 -1.83
C GLY A 240 6.39 15.73 -1.70
N PRO A 241 5.88 16.67 -0.87
CA PRO A 241 6.56 17.95 -0.64
C PRO A 241 7.96 17.78 -0.06
N ASP A 242 8.14 16.83 0.86
CA ASP A 242 9.44 16.51 1.46
C ASP A 242 10.42 15.93 0.45
N TYR A 243 9.93 15.20 -0.56
CA TYR A 243 10.76 14.69 -1.64
C TYR A 243 11.42 15.86 -2.40
N LEU A 244 10.62 16.88 -2.74
CA LEU A 244 11.13 18.09 -3.38
C LEU A 244 12.04 18.89 -2.44
N ALA A 245 11.74 18.90 -1.13
CA ALA A 245 12.61 19.54 -0.13
C ALA A 245 13.97 18.82 -0.01
N ALA A 246 14.00 17.49 -0.08
CA ALA A 246 15.26 16.73 -0.08
C ALA A 246 16.13 17.08 -1.30
N LEU A 247 15.53 17.18 -2.50
CA LEU A 247 16.23 17.67 -3.69
C LEU A 247 16.74 19.11 -3.52
N ASP A 248 15.95 19.97 -2.86
CA ASP A 248 16.34 21.35 -2.56
C ASP A 248 17.55 21.40 -1.62
N PHE A 249 17.58 20.58 -0.56
CA PHE A 249 18.75 20.47 0.32
C PHE A 249 19.98 19.94 -0.41
N MET A 250 19.84 18.92 -1.26
CA MET A 250 20.93 18.42 -2.10
C MET A 250 21.47 19.50 -3.04
N GLY A 251 20.60 20.34 -3.61
CA GLY A 251 21.01 21.46 -4.47
C GLY A 251 21.73 22.58 -3.72
N ARG A 252 21.45 22.75 -2.42
CA ARG A 252 22.11 23.74 -1.55
C ARG A 252 23.50 23.32 -1.11
N ASP A 253 23.73 22.03 -0.92
CA ASP A 253 25.01 21.49 -0.46
C ASP A 253 25.56 20.45 -1.45
N LEU A 254 26.13 20.96 -2.54
CA LEU A 254 26.76 20.14 -3.59
C LEU A 254 28.03 19.39 -3.11
N SER A 255 28.53 19.68 -1.90
CA SER A 255 29.63 18.93 -1.31
C SER A 255 29.20 17.52 -0.90
N LYS A 256 27.90 17.33 -0.62
CA LYS A 256 27.29 16.07 -0.25
C LYS A 256 26.87 15.30 -1.50
N LYS A 257 27.66 14.29 -1.86
CA LYS A 257 27.43 13.45 -3.05
C LYS A 257 26.85 12.09 -2.68
N GLY A 258 26.31 11.40 -3.68
CA GLY A 258 25.84 10.03 -3.52
C GLY A 258 24.57 9.93 -2.66
N LEU A 259 23.64 10.87 -2.85
CA LEU A 259 22.36 10.91 -2.14
C LEU A 259 21.21 10.65 -3.12
N GLN A 260 20.18 9.95 -2.66
CA GLN A 260 18.97 9.65 -3.43
C GLN A 260 17.72 9.89 -2.58
N PRO A 261 16.88 10.87 -2.90
CA PRO A 261 15.58 11.03 -2.25
C PRO A 261 14.63 9.89 -2.64
N VAL A 262 13.92 9.39 -1.64
CA VAL A 262 12.87 8.36 -1.80
C VAL A 262 11.71 8.72 -0.89
N ALA A 263 10.46 8.62 -1.37
CA ALA A 263 9.29 8.92 -0.55
C ALA A 263 8.34 7.74 -0.37
N MET A 264 7.98 7.47 0.89
CA MET A 264 6.85 6.62 1.25
C MET A 264 5.59 7.47 1.38
N LEU A 265 4.83 7.60 0.28
CA LEU A 265 3.71 8.55 0.16
C LEU A 265 2.53 8.21 1.10
N GLY A 266 2.65 8.56 2.38
CA GLY A 266 1.66 8.37 3.43
C GLY A 266 2.03 7.29 4.46
N LYS A 267 1.91 7.65 5.74
CA LYS A 267 2.27 6.84 6.91
C LYS A 267 1.66 5.44 7.05
N SER A 268 0.53 5.15 6.40
CA SER A 268 -0.09 3.83 6.50
C SER A 268 0.53 2.76 5.60
N ASN A 269 1.44 3.15 4.70
CA ASN A 269 2.03 2.22 3.74
C ASN A 269 3.21 1.46 4.34
N ARG A 270 3.43 0.24 3.83
CA ARG A 270 4.62 -0.57 4.12
C ARG A 270 5.43 -0.73 2.85
N ILE A 271 6.75 -0.82 2.97
CA ILE A 271 7.63 -1.05 1.84
C ILE A 271 7.42 -2.49 1.35
N THR A 272 7.27 -2.71 0.05
CA THR A 272 7.14 -4.07 -0.49
C THR A 272 8.46 -4.83 -0.42
N SER A 273 8.42 -6.17 -0.48
CA SER A 273 9.63 -6.98 -0.54
C SER A 273 10.49 -6.63 -1.74
N GLU A 274 9.87 -6.41 -2.91
CA GLU A 274 10.62 -6.07 -4.13
C GLU A 274 11.38 -4.73 -3.99
N ALA A 275 10.79 -3.75 -3.29
CA ALA A 275 11.47 -2.49 -3.00
C ALA A 275 12.57 -2.65 -1.93
N LEU A 276 12.35 -3.50 -0.92
CA LEU A 276 13.37 -3.80 0.09
C LEU A 276 14.60 -4.47 -0.52
N ASP A 277 14.41 -5.36 -1.50
CA ASP A 277 15.52 -6.00 -2.21
C ASP A 277 16.41 -4.96 -2.93
N VAL A 278 15.80 -3.92 -3.53
CA VAL A 278 16.54 -2.81 -4.18
C VAL A 278 17.27 -1.93 -3.16
N MET A 279 16.73 -1.82 -1.93
CA MET A 279 17.31 -1.00 -0.87
C MET A 279 18.35 -1.75 -0.02
N ALA A 280 18.44 -3.08 -0.16
CA ALA A 280 19.20 -3.96 0.72
C ALA A 280 20.65 -3.51 0.91
N GLY A 281 21.13 -3.54 2.16
CA GLY A 281 22.50 -3.17 2.53
C GLY A 281 22.86 -1.68 2.46
N ARG A 282 21.97 -0.80 1.97
CA ARG A 282 22.26 0.64 1.81
C ARG A 282 22.13 1.41 3.12
N ARG A 283 22.71 2.61 3.18
CA ARG A 283 22.45 3.57 4.25
C ARG A 283 21.14 4.30 3.95
N VAL A 284 20.28 4.42 4.95
CA VAL A 284 18.99 5.13 4.86
C VAL A 284 18.87 6.11 6.01
N ARG A 285 18.65 7.39 5.72
CA ARG A 285 18.24 8.40 6.70
C ARG A 285 16.75 8.66 6.54
N ILE A 286 15.99 8.49 7.63
CA ILE A 286 14.54 8.71 7.65
C ILE A 286 14.23 10.11 8.18
N TYR A 287 13.32 10.82 7.50
CA TYR A 287 12.79 12.13 7.89
C TYR A 287 11.29 11.97 8.22
N PRO A 288 10.95 11.44 9.40
CA PRO A 288 9.56 11.27 9.81
C PRO A 288 8.86 12.62 9.96
N HIS A 289 7.59 12.69 9.57
CA HIS A 289 6.73 13.77 10.07
C HIS A 289 6.62 13.65 11.59
N THR A 290 6.34 14.75 12.28
CA THR A 290 6.24 14.75 13.76
C THR A 290 5.16 13.78 14.26
N ASP A 291 4.07 13.58 13.51
CA ASP A 291 3.01 12.60 13.77
C ASP A 291 3.18 11.27 13.01
N GLY A 292 4.34 11.07 12.37
CA GLY A 292 4.71 9.93 11.52
C GLY A 292 5.70 8.96 12.15
N MET A 293 6.03 9.14 13.44
CA MET A 293 7.07 8.36 14.13
C MET A 293 6.81 6.85 14.15
N GLU A 294 5.56 6.42 14.30
CA GLU A 294 5.21 4.98 14.29
C GLU A 294 5.45 4.36 12.90
N ALA A 295 5.12 5.07 11.83
CA ALA A 295 5.36 4.62 10.47
C ALA A 295 6.86 4.52 10.17
N ALA A 296 7.63 5.53 10.60
CA ALA A 296 9.09 5.51 10.46
C ALA A 296 9.75 4.36 11.23
N ALA A 297 9.29 4.05 12.44
CA ALA A 297 9.75 2.87 13.17
C ALA A 297 9.44 1.57 12.42
N GLY A 298 8.24 1.48 11.82
CA GLY A 298 7.84 0.36 10.97
C GLY A 298 8.76 0.19 9.76
N TRP A 299 9.06 1.28 9.04
CA TRP A 299 9.97 1.24 7.89
C TRP A 299 11.41 0.93 8.30
N ALA A 300 11.89 1.51 9.40
CA ALA A 300 13.22 1.22 9.94
C ALA A 300 13.39 -0.27 10.24
N ALA A 301 12.38 -0.92 10.84
CA ALA A 301 12.40 -2.35 11.08
C ALA A 301 12.43 -3.18 9.78
N GLN A 302 11.66 -2.80 8.74
CA GLN A 302 11.70 -3.47 7.44
C GLN A 302 13.08 -3.36 6.78
N LEU A 303 13.68 -2.17 6.83
CA LEU A 303 14.99 -1.87 6.23
C LEU A 303 16.13 -2.57 6.98
N ALA A 304 16.10 -2.56 8.31
CA ALA A 304 17.06 -3.30 9.13
C ALA A 304 17.01 -4.80 8.85
N GLY A 305 15.82 -5.35 8.58
CA GLY A 305 15.62 -6.76 8.20
C GLY A 305 16.34 -7.16 6.90
N VAL A 306 16.65 -6.22 6.02
CA VAL A 306 17.43 -6.44 4.77
C VAL A 306 18.84 -5.83 4.85
N GLY A 307 19.35 -5.64 6.08
CA GLY A 307 20.74 -5.21 6.32
C GLY A 307 21.02 -3.73 6.06
N CYS A 308 20.00 -2.88 5.92
CA CYS A 308 20.23 -1.43 5.78
C CYS A 308 20.77 -0.82 7.07
N LYS A 309 21.65 0.18 6.95
CA LYS A 309 22.05 1.04 8.07
C LYS A 309 21.08 2.21 8.16
N VAL A 310 20.25 2.24 9.19
CA VAL A 310 19.16 3.22 9.32
C VAL A 310 19.49 4.24 10.41
N ASP A 311 19.41 5.52 10.08
CA ASP A 311 19.41 6.63 11.03
C ASP A 311 18.23 7.59 10.75
N GLY A 312 18.01 8.59 11.60
CA GLY A 312 16.86 9.49 11.47
C GLY A 312 17.17 10.93 11.84
N PHE A 313 16.44 11.86 11.23
CA PHE A 313 16.49 13.28 11.54
C PHE A 313 15.17 13.72 12.17
N ARG A 314 15.23 14.36 13.34
CA ARG A 314 14.05 14.83 14.08
C ARG A 314 13.92 16.34 13.97
N PHE A 315 12.70 16.83 13.92
CA PHE A 315 12.39 18.26 13.80
C PHE A 315 12.03 18.92 15.15
N ASP A 316 12.19 18.19 16.26
CA ASP A 316 11.80 18.67 17.60
C ASP A 316 12.53 19.97 17.95
N GLY A 317 11.77 20.96 18.45
CA GLY A 317 12.30 22.24 18.88
C GLY A 317 12.63 23.22 17.74
N LEU A 318 12.44 22.83 16.47
CA LEU A 318 12.63 23.72 15.33
C LEU A 318 11.37 24.54 15.03
N THR A 319 11.57 25.81 14.70
CA THR A 319 10.49 26.79 14.50
C THR A 319 10.59 27.43 13.11
N ARG A 320 9.42 27.63 12.48
CA ARG A 320 9.29 28.35 11.21
C ARG A 320 9.27 29.86 11.45
N LYS A 321 9.51 30.64 10.40
CA LYS A 321 9.45 32.12 10.46
C LYS A 321 8.10 32.69 10.90
N ASP A 322 7.03 31.92 10.78
CA ASP A 322 5.68 32.29 11.22
C ASP A 322 5.38 31.88 12.68
N GLY A 323 6.38 31.39 13.42
CA GLY A 323 6.28 30.97 14.81
C GLY A 323 5.66 29.59 15.04
N GLN A 324 5.25 28.89 13.97
CA GLN A 324 4.73 27.53 14.06
C GLN A 324 5.88 26.51 14.10
N PRO A 325 5.68 25.32 14.69
CA PRO A 325 6.69 24.28 14.69
C PRO A 325 7.00 23.78 13.27
N VAL A 326 8.24 23.38 13.03
CA VAL A 326 8.60 22.59 11.85
C VAL A 326 8.13 21.16 12.07
N THR A 327 7.21 20.69 11.22
CA THR A 327 6.61 19.36 11.40
C THR A 327 7.15 18.31 10.43
N ASP A 328 7.73 18.75 9.32
CA ASP A 328 8.28 17.93 8.24
C ASP A 328 9.49 18.59 7.55
N LEU A 329 10.06 17.93 6.53
CA LEU A 329 11.26 18.42 5.84
C LEU A 329 10.95 19.64 4.96
N ASN A 330 9.74 19.73 4.40
CA ASN A 330 9.33 20.89 3.61
C ASN A 330 9.16 22.14 4.48
N ASP A 331 8.60 22.01 5.68
CA ASP A 331 8.51 23.06 6.69
C ASP A 331 9.89 23.61 7.08
N LEU A 332 10.93 22.76 7.11
CA LEU A 332 12.29 23.16 7.48
C LEU A 332 12.89 24.19 6.50
N LEU A 333 12.41 24.25 5.26
CA LEU A 333 12.80 25.30 4.30
C LEU A 333 12.33 26.69 4.75
N LEU A 334 11.28 26.74 5.57
CA LEU A 334 10.66 27.94 6.13
C LEU A 334 11.16 28.24 7.56
N ALA A 335 12.20 27.54 8.04
CA ALA A 335 12.80 27.75 9.34
C ALA A 335 13.25 29.20 9.58
N ASP A 336 13.09 29.63 10.83
CA ASP A 336 13.68 30.88 11.34
C ASP A 336 15.21 30.83 11.38
N GLU A 337 15.85 31.94 11.75
CA GLU A 337 17.31 32.03 11.72
C GLU A 337 17.99 31.05 12.68
N ALA A 338 17.46 30.88 13.90
CA ALA A 338 18.01 29.97 14.89
C ALA A 338 17.88 28.50 14.45
N SER A 339 16.73 28.12 13.93
CA SER A 339 16.42 26.75 13.51
C SER A 339 17.11 26.36 12.21
N ARG A 340 17.58 27.33 11.40
CA ARG A 340 18.38 27.06 10.19
C ARG A 340 19.73 26.45 10.48
N GLU A 341 20.27 26.57 11.69
CA GLU A 341 21.49 25.84 12.06
C GLU A 341 21.34 24.32 11.88
N ALA A 342 20.11 23.80 12.02
CA ALA A 342 19.80 22.39 11.81
C ALA A 342 20.03 21.93 10.36
N TRP A 343 20.09 22.84 9.38
CA TRP A 343 20.35 22.52 7.96
C TRP A 343 21.67 21.77 7.78
N LYS A 344 22.68 22.05 8.61
CA LYS A 344 24.00 21.37 8.60
C LYS A 344 23.89 19.87 8.89
N GLY A 345 22.85 19.46 9.62
CA GLY A 345 22.61 18.07 10.00
C GLY A 345 21.62 17.35 9.09
N VAL A 346 20.98 18.03 8.13
CA VAL A 346 19.94 17.43 7.29
C VAL A 346 20.54 16.32 6.43
N LEU A 347 21.59 16.61 5.66
CA LEU A 347 22.22 15.62 4.79
C LEU A 347 23.31 14.81 5.55
N PRO A 348 23.41 13.49 5.35
CA PRO A 348 24.29 12.60 6.12
C PRO A 348 25.79 12.71 5.81
#